data_AF-A0A2K5EZP5-F1
#
_entry.id   AF-A0A2K5EZP5-F1
#
_cell.length_a   1.000
_cell.length_b   1.000
_cell.length_c   1.000
_cell.angle_alpha   90.00
_cell.angle_beta   90.00
_cell.angle_gamma   90.00
#
_symmetry.space_group_name_H-M   'P 1'
#
loop_
_entity.id
_entity.type
_entity.pdbx_description
1 polymer ?
#
loop_
_entity_poly.entity_id
_entity_poly.type
_entity_poly.pdbx_seq_one_letter_code
_entity_poly.pdbx_strand_id
1 'polypeptide(L)'
;MILLEVNNRIIGETLELKFENAAAGNEPEAVEVTFADFDGVLYHISNPNGDKTKVMELRAHGADELLKRVYRSFLVNPESGYNVSLLYDLENLSKDSIVHQAGMLK
;
A
#
# COMPACT_ATOMS: atom_id res chain seq x y z
N MET A 1 5.67 -4.99 -23.50
CA MET A 1 6.84 -5.40 -22.69
C MET A 1 6.74 -6.88 -22.41
N ILE A 2 7.85 -7.63 -22.55
CA ILE A 2 7.89 -9.11 -22.43
C ILE A 2 8.29 -9.56 -21.01
N LEU A 3 8.77 -8.63 -20.17
CA LEU A 3 8.88 -8.83 -18.72
C LEU A 3 7.63 -8.28 -18.05
N LEU A 4 6.98 -9.11 -17.23
CA LEU A 4 5.96 -8.65 -16.28
C LEU A 4 6.63 -7.68 -15.31
N GLU A 5 6.10 -6.46 -15.22
CA GLU A 5 6.52 -5.52 -14.19
C GLU A 5 6.26 -6.18 -12.83
N VAL A 6 7.34 -6.31 -12.04
CA VAL A 6 7.28 -6.87 -10.68
C VAL A 6 6.46 -5.96 -9.77
N ASN A 7 6.35 -4.69 -10.15
CA ASN A 7 5.68 -3.69 -9.36
C ASN A 7 4.22 -3.54 -9.72
N ASN A 8 3.36 -3.59 -8.71
CA ASN A 8 1.96 -3.23 -8.92
C ASN A 8 1.88 -1.70 -9.09
N ARG A 9 1.74 -1.26 -10.34
CA ARG A 9 1.65 0.15 -10.70
C ARG A 9 0.52 0.87 -9.97
N ILE A 10 -0.60 0.18 -9.72
CA ILE A 10 -1.77 0.76 -9.05
C ILE A 10 -1.38 1.19 -7.63
N ILE A 11 -0.66 0.33 -6.90
CA ILE A 11 -0.16 0.65 -5.55
C ILE A 11 0.80 1.84 -5.60
N GLY A 12 1.81 1.77 -6.48
CA GLY A 12 2.85 2.80 -6.59
C GLY A 12 2.28 4.18 -6.94
N GLU A 13 1.46 4.25 -7.99
CA GLU A 13 0.84 5.51 -8.44
C GLU A 13 -0.15 6.07 -7.40
N THR A 14 -0.93 5.20 -6.74
CA THR A 14 -1.88 5.62 -5.71
C THR A 14 -1.15 6.21 -4.50
N LEU A 15 -0.11 5.54 -4.01
CA LEU A 15 0.67 6.04 -2.88
C LEU A 15 1.41 7.32 -3.24
N GLU A 16 2.08 7.37 -4.40
CA GLU A 16 2.81 8.55 -4.87
C GLU A 16 1.90 9.78 -4.91
N LEU A 17 0.72 9.66 -5.54
CA LEU A 17 -0.27 10.74 -5.61
C LEU A 17 -0.70 11.22 -4.22
N LYS A 18 -0.94 10.29 -3.27
CA LYS A 18 -1.35 10.64 -1.91
C LYS A 18 -0.24 11.31 -1.12
N PHE A 19 0.99 10.84 -1.25
CA PHE A 19 2.16 11.49 -0.65
C PHE A 19 2.42 12.87 -1.26
N GLU A 20 2.24 13.04 -2.57
CA GLU A 20 2.35 14.34 -3.24
C GLU A 20 1.33 15.34 -2.71
N ASN A 21 0.06 14.93 -2.61
CA ASN A 21 -0.99 15.76 -2.04
C ASN A 21 -0.73 16.11 -0.57
N ALA A 22 -0.32 15.14 0.25
CA ALA A 22 0.01 15.39 1.65
C ALA A 22 1.21 16.34 1.82
N ALA A 23 2.28 16.15 1.03
CA ALA A 23 3.46 17.02 1.08
C ALA A 23 3.22 18.43 0.54
N ALA A 24 2.26 18.58 -0.38
CA ALA A 24 1.80 19.88 -0.86
C ALA A 24 0.94 20.63 0.18
N GLY A 25 0.58 19.98 1.30
CA GLY A 25 -0.32 20.53 2.31
C GLY A 25 -1.78 20.61 1.84
N ASN A 26 -2.15 19.85 0.80
CA ASN A 26 -3.53 19.74 0.36
C ASN A 26 -4.34 18.95 1.39
N GLU A 27 -5.66 19.17 1.44
CA GLU A 27 -6.54 18.37 2.27
C GLU A 27 -6.41 16.88 1.87
N PRO A 28 -6.14 15.99 2.82
CA PRO A 28 -5.98 14.59 2.52
C PRO A 28 -7.29 14.05 1.93
N GLU A 29 -7.20 13.32 0.83
CA GLU A 29 -8.34 12.79 0.10
C GLU A 29 -8.60 11.34 0.49
N ALA A 30 -9.88 10.99 0.65
CA ALA A 30 -10.27 9.60 0.89
C ALA A 30 -9.83 8.72 -0.30
N VAL A 31 -9.42 7.50 -0.01
CA VAL A 31 -9.06 6.48 -0.98
C VAL A 31 -9.71 5.17 -0.58
N GLU A 32 -10.31 4.51 -1.56
CA GLU A 32 -10.85 3.17 -1.44
C GLU A 32 -10.73 2.51 -2.80
N VAL A 33 -9.76 1.61 -2.94
CA VAL A 33 -9.44 0.93 -4.20
C VAL A 33 -9.26 -0.54 -3.91
N THR A 34 -10.07 -1.39 -4.56
CA THR A 34 -9.93 -2.84 -4.48
C THR A 34 -9.59 -3.37 -5.86
N PHE A 35 -8.51 -4.14 -5.97
CA PHE A 35 -8.07 -4.72 -7.22
C PHE A 35 -7.45 -6.10 -6.98
N ALA A 36 -7.45 -6.93 -8.02
CA ALA A 36 -6.82 -8.24 -7.98
C ALA A 36 -5.56 -8.24 -8.85
N ASP A 37 -4.58 -9.06 -8.48
CA ASP A 37 -3.35 -9.30 -9.24
C ASP A 37 -3.28 -10.77 -9.69
N PHE A 38 -2.16 -11.16 -10.28
CA PHE A 38 -1.91 -12.54 -10.68
C PHE A 38 -1.92 -13.48 -9.46
N ASP A 39 -2.16 -14.78 -9.70
CA ASP A 39 -2.28 -15.82 -8.66
C ASP A 39 -3.47 -15.67 -7.70
N GLY A 40 -4.46 -14.84 -8.03
CA GLY A 40 -5.67 -14.66 -7.21
C GLY A 40 -5.43 -13.84 -5.95
N VAL A 41 -4.32 -13.10 -5.92
CA VAL A 41 -4.01 -12.13 -4.86
C VAL A 41 -5.00 -10.98 -4.96
N LEU A 42 -5.61 -10.61 -3.83
CA LEU A 42 -6.53 -9.48 -3.77
C LEU A 42 -5.95 -8.38 -2.88
N TYR A 43 -5.90 -7.18 -3.43
CA TYR A 43 -5.41 -5.98 -2.79
C TYR A 43 -6.56 -5.03 -2.48
N HIS A 44 -6.51 -4.41 -1.32
CA HIS A 44 -7.46 -3.40 -0.88
C HIS A 44 -6.72 -2.24 -0.23
N ILE A 45 -6.77 -1.07 -0.86
CA ILE A 45 -6.20 0.17 -0.36
C ILE A 45 -7.35 1.02 0.19
N SER A 46 -7.30 1.37 1.46
CA SER A 46 -8.32 2.22 2.09
C SER A 46 -7.76 3.09 3.21
N ASN A 47 -8.54 4.09 3.65
CA ASN A 47 -8.20 4.86 4.84
C ASN A 47 -8.76 4.18 6.10
N PRO A 48 -7.91 3.70 7.03
CA PRO A 48 -8.39 3.04 8.23
C PRO A 48 -9.11 4.04 9.13
N ASN A 49 -10.24 3.65 9.70
CA ASN A 49 -11.09 4.51 10.56
C ASN A 49 -11.54 5.83 9.90
N GLY A 50 -11.40 5.97 8.56
CA GLY A 50 -11.67 7.23 7.86
C GLY A 50 -10.58 8.30 8.00
N ASP A 51 -9.42 7.95 8.59
CA ASP A 51 -8.26 8.84 8.67
C ASP A 51 -7.62 9.00 7.30
N LYS A 52 -7.90 10.11 6.63
CA LYS A 52 -7.38 10.39 5.28
C LYS A 52 -5.86 10.61 5.26
N THR A 53 -5.25 10.89 6.41
CA THR A 53 -3.79 11.01 6.59
C THR A 53 -3.09 9.66 6.63
N LYS A 54 -3.84 8.55 6.72
CA LYS A 54 -3.29 7.20 6.78
C LYS A 54 -3.82 6.37 5.63
N VAL A 55 -2.94 5.68 4.93
CA VAL A 55 -3.31 4.75 3.87
C VAL A 55 -3.00 3.34 4.35
N MET A 56 -4.01 2.47 4.35
CA MET A 56 -3.88 1.07 4.70
C MET A 56 -3.98 0.24 3.43
N GLU A 57 -3.05 -0.68 3.27
CA GLU A 57 -3.06 -1.66 2.19
C GLU A 57 -3.21 -3.05 2.78
N LEU A 58 -4.21 -3.77 2.30
CA LEU A 58 -4.54 -5.13 2.72
C LEU A 58 -4.30 -6.07 1.55
N ARG A 59 -3.66 -7.20 1.83
CA ARG A 59 -3.45 -8.27 0.86
C ARG A 59 -4.07 -9.56 1.37
N ALA A 60 -4.95 -10.15 0.55
CA ALA A 60 -5.50 -11.47 0.78
C ALA A 60 -4.86 -12.46 -0.20
N HIS A 61 -4.52 -13.64 0.32
CA HIS A 61 -3.88 -14.75 -0.37
C HIS A 61 -2.52 -14.41 -0.99
N GLY A 62 -1.46 -15.10 -0.53
CA GLY A 62 -0.12 -15.02 -1.13
C GLY A 62 0.90 -14.24 -0.28
N ALA A 63 2.08 -14.86 -0.12
CA ALA A 63 3.33 -14.31 0.41
C ALA A 63 3.29 -13.49 1.71
N ASP A 64 3.29 -14.20 2.84
CA ASP A 64 3.46 -13.63 4.19
C ASP A 64 4.93 -13.30 4.53
N GLU A 65 5.89 -14.15 4.16
CA GLU A 65 7.24 -14.07 4.74
C GLU A 65 8.15 -12.99 4.12
N LEU A 66 8.10 -12.81 2.80
CA LEU A 66 8.91 -11.80 2.11
C LEU A 66 8.43 -10.38 2.44
N LEU A 67 7.11 -10.18 2.45
CA LEU A 67 6.48 -8.92 2.82
C LEU A 67 6.79 -8.52 4.25
N LYS A 68 6.69 -9.47 5.21
CA LYS A 68 7.09 -9.22 6.60
C LYS A 68 8.54 -8.79 6.73
N ARG A 69 9.42 -9.23 5.83
CA ARG A 69 10.84 -8.88 5.85
C ARG A 69 11.10 -7.50 5.25
N VAL A 70 10.41 -7.15 4.16
CA VAL A 70 10.60 -5.88 3.45
C VAL A 70 9.90 -4.73 4.17
N TYR A 71 8.65 -4.91 4.59
CA TYR A 71 7.78 -3.86 5.14
C TYR A 71 7.65 -3.91 6.65
N ARG A 72 8.63 -4.46 7.34
CA ARG A 72 8.59 -4.68 8.79
C ARG A 72 8.23 -3.42 9.60
N SER A 73 8.58 -2.25 9.07
CA SER A 73 8.27 -0.94 9.67
C SER A 73 6.82 -0.47 9.49
N PHE A 74 6.13 -0.96 8.47
CA PHE A 74 4.75 -0.57 8.10
C PHE A 74 3.72 -1.64 8.42
N LEU A 75 4.19 -2.83 8.81
CA LEU A 75 3.33 -3.97 9.03
C LEU A 75 2.52 -3.80 10.32
N VAL A 76 1.20 -3.93 10.18
CA VAL A 76 0.25 -3.88 11.29
C VAL A 76 -0.49 -5.21 11.41
N ASN A 77 -1.34 -5.33 12.44
CA ASN A 77 -2.14 -6.53 12.60
C ASN A 77 -3.06 -6.71 11.37
N PRO A 78 -3.09 -7.91 10.77
CA PRO A 78 -3.92 -8.18 9.62
C PRO A 78 -5.41 -8.00 9.96
N GLU A 79 -6.14 -7.33 9.08
CA GLU A 79 -7.59 -7.21 9.20
C GLU A 79 -8.29 -8.54 8.87
N SER A 80 -9.47 -8.79 9.46
CA SER A 80 -10.22 -10.03 9.27
C SER A 80 -10.59 -10.23 7.80
N GLY A 81 -10.00 -11.26 7.17
CA GLY A 81 -10.20 -11.56 5.74
C GLY A 81 -8.98 -11.29 4.88
N TYR A 82 -7.92 -10.68 5.44
CA TYR A 82 -6.65 -10.43 4.78
C TYR A 82 -5.48 -11.09 5.52
N ASN A 83 -4.42 -11.43 4.79
CA ASN A 83 -3.23 -12.08 5.33
C ASN A 83 -2.20 -11.07 5.84
N VAL A 84 -2.08 -9.94 5.14
CA VAL A 84 -1.12 -8.88 5.44
C VAL A 84 -1.83 -7.54 5.41
N SER A 85 -1.50 -6.70 6.38
CA SER A 85 -1.95 -5.31 6.45
C SER A 85 -0.75 -4.40 6.63
N LEU A 86 -0.62 -3.40 5.77
CA LEU A 86 0.39 -2.37 5.81
C LEU A 86 -0.27 -1.03 6.08
N LEU A 87 0.32 -0.24 6.97
CA LEU A 87 -0.15 1.09 7.31
C LEU A 87 0.92 2.12 6.97
N TYR A 88 0.55 3.05 6.10
CA TYR A 88 1.37 4.17 5.68
C TYR A 88 0.80 5.46 6.28
N ASP A 89 1.58 6.08 7.14
CA ASP A 89 1.24 7.37 7.75
C ASP A 89 1.81 8.51 6.89
N LEU A 90 0.95 9.28 6.22
CA LEU A 90 1.38 10.31 5.27
C LEU A 90 2.07 11.50 5.96
N GLU A 91 1.86 11.69 7.27
CA GLU A 91 2.44 12.80 8.03
C GLU A 91 3.85 12.46 8.55
N ASN A 92 4.10 11.17 8.82
CA ASN A 92 5.32 10.74 9.51
C ASN A 92 6.38 10.12 8.59
N LEU A 93 6.19 10.14 7.26
CA LEU A 93 6.95 9.27 6.35
C LEU A 93 7.70 9.94 5.19
N SER A 94 8.95 9.52 5.02
CA SER A 94 9.84 9.93 3.92
C SER A 94 9.46 9.25 2.60
N LYS A 95 8.85 10.03 1.69
CA LYS A 95 8.41 9.68 0.32
C LYS A 95 9.24 8.63 -0.43
N ASP A 96 10.55 8.85 -0.55
CA ASP A 96 11.41 8.10 -1.48
C ASP A 96 11.55 6.60 -1.15
N SER A 97 11.57 6.23 0.12
CA SER A 97 11.80 4.83 0.51
C SER A 97 10.55 3.97 0.36
N ILE A 98 9.37 4.57 0.42
CA ILE A 98 8.11 3.82 0.57
C ILE A 98 7.46 3.55 -0.75
N VAL A 99 7.43 4.52 -1.67
CA VAL A 99 6.91 4.29 -3.03
C VAL A 99 7.73 3.20 -3.72
N HIS A 100 9.06 3.25 -3.55
CA HIS A 100 9.94 2.21 -4.08
C HIS A 100 9.72 0.87 -3.40
N GLN A 101 9.56 0.84 -2.06
CA GLN A 101 9.28 -0.41 -1.38
C GLN A 101 7.91 -0.94 -1.75
N ALA A 102 6.81 -0.20 -1.55
CA ALA A 102 5.42 -0.59 -1.82
C ALA A 102 5.19 -1.03 -3.26
N GLY A 103 5.94 -0.44 -4.21
CA GLY A 103 6.00 -0.92 -5.57
C GLY A 103 6.42 -2.38 -5.67
N MET A 104 7.36 -2.88 -4.85
CA MET A 104 7.87 -4.26 -4.90
C MET A 104 6.93 -5.34 -4.34
N LEU A 105 5.66 -5.02 -4.06
CA LEU A 105 4.66 -6.00 -3.63
C LEU A 105 4.30 -6.98 -4.76
N LYS A 106 4.92 -8.16 -4.74
CA LYS A 106 4.43 -9.39 -5.36
C LYS A 106 4.63 -10.58 -4.43
#